data_AF-A0A9P7EJ43-F1
#
_entry.id   AF-A0A9P7EJ43-F1
#
_cell.length_a   1.000
_cell.length_b   1.000
_cell.length_c   1.000
_cell.angle_alpha   90.00
_cell.angle_beta   90.00
_cell.angle_gamma   90.00
#
_symmetry.space_group_name_H-M   'P 1'
#
loop_
_entity.id
_entity.type
_entity.pdbx_description
1 polymer ?
#
loop_
_entity_poly.entity_id
_entity_poly.type
_entity_poly.pdbx_seq_one_letter_code
_entity_poly.pdbx_strand_id
1 'polypeptide(L)'
;MKTLLTTSTVAFALVASTGAYWNSRPYQLTLRRETNTSSCDIVSFGETQLHKSLLPATSGQIIRQHNIVPSTGLLGDEEIIRFLSYNTNELWLRAQFECSNDLSFVGQGGLNGFETQVSFGDQGVLHGILLDVPVPPLEVVSLLQSGPSDNRIDLAFFSDGYTMRERDKFLDDTMRLVTDLSTNQTFASVRPLLNFWAVFSPSRESGVGVNGKAKRTPFGLYRDGTELRGLYANNSDVALMACASLGNKCNYAILLGNDPLYGGLGGEYTTTTASLANGALVLRHEIGHSIIDVGEEYDGGYAYFGVNAVHNLSDVTWTQWLEHKEDDANMFRAERSVMPMQAYPWTLLNTTQPWTISFLSSGNYARHLVKFSLSGLPDRDDLIVLFDKVDLRWAPRKDIGADRWHYDVYEDTSLSAGVHEISFVLKNGALEGSAQLCSVEVLEYGTEAEFNATLGHYSMFPTFSIDNDTSYRPTNDDCLMRSVTKPNFCKVCLEGLWLSLLKRIDLVDNFKIACGRDRRRIFGVDLVPLAEFREPLSPARKATASPGRRTGKSFRSLRT
;
A
#
# COMPACT_ATOMS: atom_id res chain seq x y z
N MET A 1 -48.58 12.56 -2.19
CA MET A 1 -49.20 13.09 -0.96
C MET A 1 -48.61 14.47 -0.69
N LYS A 2 -49.48 15.47 -0.47
CA LYS A 2 -49.15 16.88 -0.19
C LYS A 2 -48.59 17.03 1.24
N THR A 3 -47.83 18.11 1.49
CA THR A 3 -47.44 18.70 2.81
C THR A 3 -46.49 17.81 3.64
N LEU A 4 -45.31 18.24 4.13
CA LEU A 4 -44.89 19.50 4.75
C LEU A 4 -43.62 20.08 4.11
N LEU A 5 -43.66 21.39 3.83
CA LEU A 5 -42.48 22.25 3.84
C LEU A 5 -42.24 22.69 5.28
N THR A 6 -41.10 22.34 5.85
CA THR A 6 -40.45 23.15 6.88
C THR A 6 -39.04 23.48 6.41
N THR A 7 -38.77 24.77 6.43
CA THR A 7 -37.54 25.47 6.10
C THR A 7 -36.35 24.93 6.89
N SER A 8 -35.36 24.36 6.19
CA SER A 8 -33.98 24.40 6.62
C SER A 8 -33.14 24.85 5.44
N THR A 9 -32.90 26.14 5.40
CA THR A 9 -31.81 26.78 4.67
C THR A 9 -30.53 26.07 5.08
N VAL A 10 -29.99 25.19 4.23
CA VAL A 10 -28.60 24.75 4.37
C VAL A 10 -27.76 25.96 4.02
N ALA A 11 -27.50 26.78 5.03
CA ALA A 11 -26.46 27.77 4.98
C ALA A 11 -25.16 26.99 4.81
N PHE A 12 -24.57 27.06 3.61
CA PHE A 12 -23.13 26.91 3.48
C PHE A 12 -22.53 28.02 4.33
N ALA A 13 -22.23 27.71 5.58
CA ALA A 13 -21.38 28.53 6.40
C ALA A 13 -19.98 28.44 5.79
N LEU A 14 -19.72 29.31 4.82
CA LEU A 14 -18.38 29.84 4.62
C LEU A 14 -18.03 30.54 5.94
N VAL A 15 -17.45 29.77 6.86
CA VAL A 15 -16.77 30.32 8.03
C VAL A 15 -15.57 31.06 7.46
N ALA A 16 -15.77 32.34 7.16
CA ALA A 16 -14.69 33.31 7.04
C ALA A 16 -14.15 33.56 8.46
N SER A 17 -13.55 32.53 9.07
CA SER A 17 -12.63 32.74 10.19
C SER A 17 -11.31 33.18 9.56
N THR A 18 -10.87 34.37 9.95
CA THR A 18 -9.55 34.97 9.73
C THR A 18 -8.53 34.01 9.11
N GLY A 19 -8.13 34.27 7.86
CA GLY A 19 -7.24 33.44 7.04
C GLY A 19 -5.79 33.29 7.52
N ALA A 20 -5.54 33.28 8.83
CA ALA A 20 -4.24 33.06 9.44
C ALA A 20 -4.09 31.66 10.07
N TYR A 21 -5.18 30.95 10.38
CA TYR A 21 -5.13 29.67 11.12
C TYR A 21 -5.26 28.40 10.26
N TRP A 22 -5.65 28.51 8.98
CA TRP A 22 -5.78 27.35 8.08
C TRP A 22 -4.49 26.99 7.32
N ASN A 23 -3.42 27.80 7.49
CA ASN A 23 -2.15 27.63 6.78
C ASN A 23 -1.01 27.08 7.65
N SER A 24 -1.22 26.87 8.95
CA SER A 24 -0.21 26.20 9.78
C SER A 24 -0.21 24.72 9.44
N ARG A 25 0.96 24.13 9.13
CA ARG A 25 1.11 22.69 8.94
C ARG A 25 1.09 21.98 10.30
N PRO A 26 0.57 20.75 10.40
CA PRO A 26 0.74 19.96 11.61
C PRO A 26 2.18 19.47 11.71
N TYR A 27 2.59 19.10 12.92
CA TYR A 27 3.84 18.42 13.19
C TYR A 27 3.59 16.91 13.27
N GLN A 28 4.59 16.14 12.88
CA GLN A 28 4.66 14.69 13.09
C GLN A 28 5.80 14.37 14.03
N LEU A 29 5.51 13.54 15.02
CA LEU A 29 6.48 12.86 15.85
C LEU A 29 6.45 11.37 15.49
N THR A 30 7.60 10.81 15.18
CA THR A 30 7.76 9.38 14.89
C THR A 30 8.58 8.74 16.01
N LEU A 31 8.03 7.70 16.64
CA LEU A 31 8.67 6.92 17.68
C LEU A 31 8.90 5.50 17.17
N ARG A 32 10.02 4.90 17.60
CA ARG A 32 10.25 3.47 17.47
C ARG A 32 10.16 2.85 18.86
N ARG A 33 9.39 1.78 19.00
CA ARG A 33 9.28 1.02 20.24
C ARG A 33 9.50 -0.45 19.97
N GLU A 34 10.33 -1.09 20.77
CA GLU A 34 10.43 -2.55 20.80
C GLU A 34 9.25 -3.11 21.61
N THR A 35 8.42 -3.99 21.05
CA THR A 35 7.23 -4.52 21.75
C THR A 35 7.58 -5.42 22.94
N ASN A 36 8.75 -6.06 22.89
CA ASN A 36 9.21 -7.01 23.91
C ASN A 36 10.07 -6.36 25.00
N THR A 37 10.46 -5.10 24.84
CA THR A 37 11.23 -4.34 25.84
C THR A 37 10.52 -3.03 26.15
N SER A 38 11.01 -2.26 27.12
CA SER A 38 10.54 -0.87 27.33
C SER A 38 11.41 0.14 26.57
N SER A 39 12.14 -0.29 25.53
CA SER A 39 12.99 0.58 24.72
C SER A 39 12.15 1.41 23.76
N CYS A 40 12.39 2.72 23.71
CA CYS A 40 11.63 3.66 22.91
C CYS A 40 12.52 4.82 22.46
N ASP A 41 12.68 4.95 21.14
CA ASP A 41 13.52 5.97 20.52
C ASP A 41 12.67 7.00 19.77
N ILE A 42 13.13 8.24 19.77
CA ILE A 42 12.54 9.30 18.94
C ILE A 42 13.25 9.26 17.60
N VAL A 43 12.52 8.83 16.57
CA VAL A 43 13.03 8.70 15.20
C VAL A 43 13.10 10.08 14.58
N SER A 44 11.97 10.76 14.41
CA SER A 44 11.92 12.08 13.77
C SER A 44 10.86 12.99 14.40
N PHE A 45 11.11 14.28 14.31
CA PHE A 45 10.15 15.33 14.63
C PHE A 45 10.26 16.47 13.61
N GLY A 46 9.13 16.90 13.05
CA GLY A 46 9.12 17.98 12.08
C GLY A 46 7.73 18.31 11.55
N GLU A 47 7.64 19.35 10.72
CA GLU A 47 6.40 19.66 10.01
C GLU A 47 6.06 18.53 9.02
N THR A 48 4.78 18.17 8.95
CA THR A 48 4.27 17.18 8.00
C THR A 48 3.18 17.81 7.14
N GLN A 49 2.63 17.04 6.21
CA GLN A 49 1.53 17.52 5.37
C GLN A 49 0.26 17.77 6.16
N LEU A 50 -0.64 18.56 5.58
CA LEU A 50 -1.99 18.70 6.10
C LEU A 50 -2.60 17.33 6.38
N HIS A 51 -3.41 17.22 7.43
CA HIS A 51 -4.25 16.05 7.65
C HIS A 51 -5.65 16.52 8.02
N LYS A 52 -6.62 16.35 7.12
CA LYS A 52 -7.98 16.93 7.25
C LYS A 52 -8.78 16.37 8.43
N SER A 53 -8.39 15.22 8.98
CA SER A 53 -8.98 14.71 10.22
C SER A 53 -8.42 15.36 11.50
N LEU A 54 -7.36 16.18 11.39
CA LEU A 54 -6.89 17.03 12.49
C LEU A 54 -7.72 18.30 12.54
N LEU A 55 -8.40 18.49 13.67
CA LEU A 55 -9.09 19.72 14.04
C LEU A 55 -8.07 20.84 14.29
N PRO A 56 -8.50 22.11 14.19
CA PRO A 56 -7.60 23.26 14.37
C PRO A 56 -6.81 23.24 15.68
N ALA A 57 -5.69 23.97 15.70
CA ALA A 57 -4.69 23.99 16.78
C ALA A 57 -5.24 24.20 18.21
N THR A 58 -6.42 24.80 18.36
CA THR A 58 -7.09 25.01 19.65
C THR A 58 -7.71 23.74 20.25
N SER A 59 -7.78 22.64 19.51
CA SER A 59 -8.46 21.40 19.93
C SER A 59 -7.60 20.46 20.78
N GLY A 60 -6.26 20.60 20.76
CA GLY A 60 -5.34 19.64 21.39
C GLY A 60 -5.41 18.23 20.79
N GLN A 61 -6.03 18.05 19.62
CA GLN A 61 -6.21 16.73 19.03
C GLN A 61 -4.86 16.11 18.61
N ILE A 62 -4.74 14.81 18.87
CA ILE A 62 -3.64 13.96 18.40
C ILE A 62 -4.23 12.83 17.57
N ILE A 63 -3.63 12.58 16.40
CA ILE A 63 -3.87 11.34 15.66
C ILE A 63 -2.69 10.41 15.90
N ARG A 64 -2.96 9.20 16.38
CA ARG A 64 -1.99 8.10 16.45
C ARG A 64 -2.15 7.25 15.18
N GLN A 65 -1.06 7.07 14.45
CA GLN A 65 -0.95 6.10 13.37
C GLN A 65 0.06 5.03 13.80
N HIS A 66 -0.21 3.79 13.44
CA HIS A 66 0.63 2.65 13.79
C HIS A 66 0.98 1.89 12.53
N ASN A 67 2.28 1.72 12.30
CA ASN A 67 2.79 0.88 11.23
C ASN A 67 3.70 -0.18 11.86
N ILE A 68 3.49 -1.42 11.46
CA ILE A 68 4.39 -2.53 11.81
C ILE A 68 5.56 -2.48 10.83
N VAL A 69 6.79 -2.56 11.33
CA VAL A 69 7.97 -2.71 10.46
C VAL A 69 8.04 -4.18 10.04
N PRO A 70 8.14 -4.50 8.74
CA PRO A 70 8.31 -5.88 8.30
C PRO A 70 9.60 -6.47 8.91
N SER A 71 9.48 -7.35 9.90
CA SER A 71 10.63 -8.02 10.53
C SER A 71 10.79 -9.44 9.98
N THR A 72 12.04 -9.90 9.90
CA THR A 72 12.39 -11.29 9.53
C THR A 72 12.14 -12.24 10.71
N GLY A 73 10.92 -12.35 11.23
CA GLY A 73 10.48 -13.40 12.18
C GLY A 73 11.35 -13.71 13.42
N LEU A 74 12.44 -12.99 13.70
CA LEU A 74 13.49 -13.36 14.67
C LEU A 74 14.22 -12.15 15.29
N LEU A 75 13.75 -10.93 15.08
CA LEU A 75 14.13 -9.76 15.87
C LEU A 75 12.82 -9.15 16.38
N GLY A 76 12.74 -8.89 17.69
CA GLY A 76 11.50 -8.58 18.41
C GLY A 76 10.65 -7.53 17.70
N ASP A 77 9.33 -7.62 17.83
CA ASP A 77 8.43 -6.79 17.00
C ASP A 77 8.70 -5.30 17.29
N GLU A 78 9.42 -4.63 16.41
CA GLU A 78 9.56 -3.19 16.47
C GLU A 78 8.30 -2.57 15.86
N GLU A 79 7.70 -1.63 16.57
CA GLU A 79 6.62 -0.82 16.05
C GLU A 79 7.08 0.61 15.82
N ILE A 80 6.60 1.19 14.72
CA ILE A 80 6.74 2.61 14.43
C ILE A 80 5.40 3.28 14.70
N ILE A 81 5.41 4.21 15.65
CA ILE A 81 4.24 4.98 16.05
C ILE A 81 4.42 6.39 15.54
N ARG A 82 3.41 6.92 14.85
CA ARG A 82 3.37 8.33 14.45
C ARG A 82 2.27 9.07 15.17
N PHE A 83 2.62 10.23 15.71
CA PHE A 83 1.66 11.16 16.27
C PHE A 83 1.63 12.43 15.42
N LEU A 84 0.43 12.86 15.05
CA LEU A 84 0.23 14.13 14.35
C LEU A 84 -0.57 15.08 15.21
N SER A 85 -0.11 16.33 15.30
CA SER A 85 -0.83 17.42 15.97
C SER A 85 -0.34 18.78 15.50
N TYR A 86 -1.20 19.80 15.56
CA TYR A 86 -0.77 21.19 15.44
C TYR A 86 -0.11 21.71 16.72
N ASN A 87 -0.24 21.00 17.85
CA ASN A 87 0.36 21.37 19.12
C ASN A 87 1.58 20.49 19.40
N THR A 88 2.78 21.07 19.33
CA THR A 88 4.04 20.36 19.58
C THR A 88 4.16 19.85 21.01
N ASN A 89 3.57 20.53 21.99
CA ASN A 89 3.63 20.11 23.39
C ASN A 89 2.87 18.80 23.61
N GLU A 90 1.72 18.62 22.94
CA GLU A 90 0.96 17.38 22.98
C GLU A 90 1.76 16.20 22.40
N LEU A 91 2.52 16.43 21.34
CA LEU A 91 3.40 15.41 20.76
C LEU A 91 4.50 15.01 21.74
N TRP A 92 5.17 15.98 22.38
CA TRP A 92 6.21 15.69 23.36
C TRP A 92 5.67 15.01 24.62
N LEU A 93 4.50 15.40 25.12
CA LEU A 93 3.82 14.68 26.20
C LEU A 93 3.50 13.24 25.81
N ARG A 94 3.15 13.00 24.54
CA ARG A 94 2.91 11.66 24.05
C ARG A 94 4.18 10.83 23.92
N ALA A 95 5.29 11.45 23.48
CA ALA A 95 6.61 10.81 23.52
C ALA A 95 6.95 10.36 24.95
N GLN A 96 6.71 11.24 25.93
CA GLN A 96 6.92 10.92 27.35
C GLN A 96 6.09 9.74 27.80
N PHE A 97 4.79 9.74 27.49
CA PHE A 97 3.89 8.66 27.88
C PHE A 97 4.24 7.31 27.25
N GLU A 98 4.61 7.29 25.96
CA GLU A 98 4.92 6.04 25.25
C GLU A 98 6.33 5.52 25.57
N CYS A 99 7.28 6.41 25.87
CA CYS A 99 8.69 6.05 26.12
C CYS A 99 9.09 6.03 27.60
N SER A 100 8.23 6.44 28.54
CA SER A 100 8.53 6.44 29.99
C SER A 100 7.55 5.55 30.73
N ASN A 101 8.06 4.63 31.57
CA ASN A 101 7.25 3.80 32.47
C ASN A 101 6.66 4.56 33.68
N ASP A 102 6.69 5.91 33.69
CA ASP A 102 6.36 6.71 34.86
C ASP A 102 5.13 7.62 34.59
N LEU A 103 3.99 7.24 35.17
CA LEU A 103 2.68 7.89 35.02
C LEU A 103 2.52 9.19 35.85
N SER A 104 3.61 9.81 36.29
CA SER A 104 3.60 10.87 37.29
C SER A 104 3.78 12.29 36.73
N PHE A 105 3.10 12.66 35.63
CA PHE A 105 3.04 14.09 35.25
C PHE A 105 1.74 14.50 34.55
N VAL A 106 0.70 14.71 35.37
CA VAL A 106 -0.43 15.57 35.00
C VAL A 106 -0.27 16.88 35.77
N GLY A 107 0.05 17.97 35.07
CA GLY A 107 -0.37 19.30 35.50
C GLY A 107 0.71 20.39 35.57
N GLN A 108 0.37 21.47 34.86
CA GLN A 108 0.71 22.88 35.09
C GLN A 108 2.00 23.44 34.49
N GLY A 109 1.79 24.49 33.68
CA GLY A 109 2.77 25.56 33.46
C GLY A 109 3.09 25.80 31.99
N GLY A 110 2.33 26.67 31.33
CA GLY A 110 2.64 27.12 29.98
C GLY A 110 3.81 28.11 29.96
N LEU A 111 4.64 28.09 28.91
CA LEU A 111 5.57 29.17 28.57
C LEU A 111 5.83 29.28 27.06
N ASN A 112 5.99 30.53 26.65
CA ASN A 112 6.23 31.05 25.31
C ASN A 112 7.62 30.72 24.76
N GLY A 113 7.70 30.53 23.44
CA GLY A 113 8.69 31.17 22.56
C GLY A 113 10.18 30.75 22.65
N PHE A 114 10.65 30.25 21.51
CA PHE A 114 12.02 30.23 20.95
C PHE A 114 12.99 29.08 21.27
N GLU A 115 13.54 28.59 20.15
CA GLU A 115 14.87 28.03 19.89
C GLU A 115 15.39 26.86 20.75
N THR A 116 15.68 25.79 20.00
CA THR A 116 16.44 24.59 20.34
C THR A 116 17.60 24.88 21.31
N GLN A 117 17.50 24.40 22.56
CA GLN A 117 18.57 23.73 23.29
C GLN A 117 17.97 22.82 24.37
N VAL A 118 18.19 21.51 24.19
CA VAL A 118 17.86 20.47 25.16
C VAL A 118 18.95 20.46 26.24
N SER A 119 18.59 20.74 27.49
CA SER A 119 19.28 20.26 28.69
C SER A 119 18.34 20.33 29.89
N PHE A 120 17.98 19.18 30.45
CA PHE A 120 17.16 19.08 31.66
C PHE A 120 18.06 18.83 32.88
N GLY A 121 18.06 19.75 33.83
CA GLY A 121 18.82 19.65 35.08
C GLY A 121 18.22 18.66 36.06
N ASP A 122 19.11 17.83 36.59
CA ASP A 122 19.07 16.92 37.75
C ASP A 122 17.76 16.19 38.11
N GLN A 123 17.76 14.90 37.74
CA GLN A 123 17.00 13.76 38.29
C GLN A 123 15.63 13.43 37.69
N GLY A 124 15.45 13.70 36.39
CA GLY A 124 14.36 13.13 35.59
C GLY A 124 14.69 13.15 34.10
N VAL A 125 15.64 12.31 33.67
CA VAL A 125 16.12 12.28 32.29
C VAL A 125 15.16 11.46 31.43
N LEU A 126 14.44 12.11 30.51
CA LEU A 126 13.90 11.45 29.32
C LEU A 126 15.05 10.83 28.53
N HIS A 127 15.19 9.51 28.58
CA HIS A 127 16.09 8.74 27.71
C HIS A 127 15.46 8.49 26.33
N GLY A 128 14.83 9.50 25.73
CA GLY A 128 14.53 9.48 24.30
C GLY A 128 15.72 10.10 23.58
N ILE A 129 16.73 9.30 23.26
CA ILE A 129 17.84 9.76 22.41
C ILE A 129 17.23 9.98 21.02
N LEU A 130 17.25 11.22 20.49
CA LEU A 130 16.98 11.42 19.07
C LEU A 130 17.95 10.52 18.32
N LEU A 131 17.45 9.64 17.47
CA LEU A 131 18.31 8.69 16.77
C LEU A 131 19.40 9.43 16.00
N ASP A 132 20.65 9.32 16.49
CA ASP A 132 21.84 9.87 15.83
C ASP A 132 22.33 8.90 14.75
N VAL A 133 21.44 8.64 13.78
CA VAL A 133 21.70 7.73 12.67
C VAL A 133 22.24 8.55 11.50
N PRO A 134 23.48 8.31 11.05
CA PRO A 134 24.10 9.11 10.00
C PRO A 134 23.36 8.91 8.68
N VAL A 135 22.83 10.00 8.13
CA VAL A 135 22.22 10.03 6.80
C VAL A 135 23.33 9.99 5.74
N PRO A 136 23.27 9.07 4.76
CA PRO A 136 24.27 9.01 3.70
C PRO A 136 24.17 10.25 2.78
N PRO A 137 25.22 10.57 1.99
CA PRO A 137 25.13 11.67 1.02
C PRO A 137 23.98 11.42 0.03
N LEU A 138 23.06 12.38 -0.06
CA LEU A 138 21.88 12.29 -0.92
C LEU A 138 21.99 13.27 -2.09
N GLU A 139 21.95 12.75 -3.31
CA GLU A 139 21.70 13.53 -4.51
C GLU A 139 20.23 13.42 -4.91
N VAL A 140 19.49 14.52 -4.83
CA VAL A 140 18.05 14.54 -5.10
C VAL A 140 17.78 15.04 -6.52
N VAL A 141 17.17 14.19 -7.33
CA VAL A 141 16.77 14.47 -8.72
C VAL A 141 15.25 14.43 -8.81
N SER A 142 14.65 15.49 -9.35
CA SER A 142 13.22 15.50 -9.66
C SER A 142 12.96 14.70 -10.94
N LEU A 143 11.99 13.79 -10.90
CA LEU A 143 11.61 12.98 -12.06
C LEU A 143 10.33 13.51 -12.71
N LEU A 144 9.23 13.49 -11.96
CA LEU A 144 7.91 13.96 -12.40
C LEU A 144 7.27 14.76 -11.27
N GLN A 145 6.80 15.97 -11.58
CA GLN A 145 6.12 16.84 -10.62
C GLN A 145 4.76 17.26 -11.16
N SER A 146 3.76 17.26 -10.28
CA SER A 146 2.40 17.73 -10.55
C SER A 146 2.03 19.00 -9.79
N GLY A 147 2.90 19.45 -8.86
CA GLY A 147 2.69 20.63 -8.05
C GLY A 147 3.72 20.76 -6.93
N PRO A 148 3.57 21.76 -6.04
CA PRO A 148 4.45 21.93 -4.89
C PRO A 148 4.30 20.78 -3.90
N SER A 149 5.41 20.31 -3.32
CA SER A 149 5.45 19.25 -2.28
C SER A 149 4.63 19.56 -1.02
N ASP A 150 4.30 20.84 -0.80
CA ASP A 150 3.39 21.24 0.29
C ASP A 150 1.94 20.77 0.06
N ASN A 151 1.56 20.47 -1.18
CA ASN A 151 0.20 20.04 -1.56
C ASN A 151 0.19 18.83 -2.52
N ARG A 152 1.23 17.98 -2.50
CA ARG A 152 1.35 16.75 -3.30
C ARG A 152 2.00 15.67 -2.46
N ILE A 153 1.64 14.41 -2.66
CA ILE A 153 2.37 13.30 -2.04
C ILE A 153 3.68 13.07 -2.79
N ASP A 154 4.80 13.23 -2.10
CA ASP A 154 6.14 13.02 -2.62
C ASP A 154 6.60 11.57 -2.37
N LEU A 155 6.73 10.80 -3.46
CA LEU A 155 7.27 9.45 -3.49
C LEU A 155 8.77 9.53 -3.81
N ALA A 156 9.62 9.21 -2.84
CA ALA A 156 11.07 9.33 -2.97
C ALA A 156 11.72 7.94 -3.09
N PHE A 157 12.32 7.68 -4.24
CA PHE A 157 13.04 6.44 -4.53
C PHE A 157 14.50 6.60 -4.11
N PHE A 158 14.94 5.84 -3.12
CA PHE A 158 16.32 5.82 -2.64
C PHE A 158 17.09 4.67 -3.29
N SER A 159 18.28 4.95 -3.80
CA SER A 159 19.12 3.91 -4.42
C SER A 159 19.79 3.02 -3.38
N ASP A 160 19.69 1.69 -3.53
CA ASP A 160 20.47 0.72 -2.78
C ASP A 160 21.13 -0.32 -3.69
N GLY A 161 22.40 -0.62 -3.45
CA GLY A 161 23.18 -1.51 -4.32
C GLY A 161 23.61 -0.89 -5.66
N TYR A 162 23.45 0.42 -5.87
CA TYR A 162 23.97 1.13 -7.04
C TYR A 162 25.26 1.86 -6.66
N THR A 163 26.39 1.50 -7.30
CA THR A 163 27.65 2.21 -7.10
C THR A 163 27.66 3.57 -7.79
N MET A 164 28.67 4.41 -7.51
CA MET A 164 28.86 5.70 -8.22
C MET A 164 28.82 5.57 -9.75
N ARG A 165 29.28 4.45 -10.31
CA ARG A 165 29.30 4.20 -11.77
C ARG A 165 27.94 3.75 -12.32
N GLU A 166 27.03 3.35 -11.45
CA GLU A 166 25.68 2.87 -11.79
C GLU A 166 24.62 3.93 -11.47
N ARG A 167 25.03 5.19 -11.24
CA ARG A 167 24.11 6.31 -11.00
C ARG A 167 23.08 6.46 -12.12
N ASP A 168 23.51 6.46 -13.36
CA ASP A 168 22.60 6.65 -14.50
C ASP A 168 21.66 5.44 -14.66
N LYS A 169 22.17 4.22 -14.39
CA LYS A 169 21.34 3.01 -14.32
C LYS A 169 20.23 3.15 -13.27
N PHE A 170 20.54 3.67 -12.08
CA PHE A 170 19.55 3.93 -11.04
C PHE A 170 18.46 4.91 -11.50
N LEU A 171 18.86 6.02 -12.15
CA LEU A 171 17.91 7.00 -12.67
C LEU A 171 17.01 6.38 -13.75
N ASP A 172 17.57 5.57 -14.64
CA ASP A 172 16.81 4.88 -15.70
C ASP A 172 15.83 3.85 -15.11
N ASP A 173 16.29 3.04 -14.15
CA ASP A 173 15.46 2.05 -13.45
C ASP A 173 14.31 2.74 -12.70
N THR A 174 14.62 3.84 -12.00
CA THR A 174 13.62 4.62 -11.28
C THR A 174 12.62 5.27 -12.22
N MET A 175 13.06 5.90 -13.31
CA MET A 175 12.18 6.54 -14.29
C MET A 175 11.24 5.53 -14.95
N ARG A 176 11.73 4.33 -15.27
CA ARG A 176 10.91 3.24 -15.80
C ARG A 176 9.81 2.84 -14.81
N LEU A 177 10.16 2.62 -13.54
CA LEU A 177 9.20 2.25 -12.50
C LEU A 177 8.16 3.36 -12.27
N VAL A 178 8.60 4.63 -12.19
CA VAL A 178 7.72 5.79 -12.06
C VAL A 178 6.78 5.92 -13.25
N THR A 179 7.26 5.67 -14.47
CA THR A 179 6.42 5.73 -15.69
C THR A 179 5.34 4.66 -15.67
N ASP A 180 5.69 3.42 -15.31
CA ASP A 180 4.73 2.31 -15.19
C ASP A 180 3.68 2.58 -14.11
N LEU A 181 4.13 3.06 -12.94
CA LEU A 181 3.30 3.42 -11.81
C LEU A 181 2.28 4.52 -12.14
N SER A 182 2.66 5.51 -12.96
CA SER A 182 1.92 6.78 -13.09
C SER A 182 1.14 6.99 -14.39
N THR A 183 1.38 6.21 -15.44
CA THR A 183 0.83 6.54 -16.78
C THR A 183 -0.51 5.89 -17.07
N ASN A 184 -0.67 4.57 -16.85
CA ASN A 184 -1.83 3.83 -17.36
C ASN A 184 -2.47 2.84 -16.37
N GLN A 185 -1.88 2.68 -15.18
CA GLN A 185 -2.26 1.63 -14.23
C GLN A 185 -2.30 2.20 -12.80
N THR A 186 -3.01 1.53 -11.90
CA THR A 186 -3.18 1.78 -10.46
C THR A 186 -3.24 3.25 -10.00
N PHE A 187 -2.11 3.97 -10.03
CA PHE A 187 -1.98 5.35 -9.56
C PHE A 187 -2.24 6.41 -10.65
N ALA A 188 -2.50 6.01 -11.90
CA ALA A 188 -2.74 6.93 -13.01
C ALA A 188 -3.85 7.96 -12.70
N SER A 189 -4.96 7.53 -12.09
CA SER A 189 -6.07 8.43 -11.75
C SER A 189 -5.71 9.47 -10.68
N VAL A 190 -4.73 9.16 -9.83
CA VAL A 190 -4.25 10.03 -8.75
C VAL A 190 -2.92 10.71 -9.09
N ARG A 191 -2.38 10.53 -10.30
CA ARG A 191 -1.10 11.11 -10.74
C ARG A 191 -0.98 12.62 -10.46
N PRO A 192 -2.01 13.47 -10.66
CA PRO A 192 -1.91 14.89 -10.33
C PRO A 192 -1.73 15.21 -8.86
N LEU A 193 -1.88 14.23 -7.97
CA LEU A 193 -1.68 14.34 -6.54
C LEU A 193 -0.26 13.93 -6.12
N LEU A 194 0.57 13.43 -7.04
CA LEU A 194 1.85 12.81 -6.75
C LEU A 194 3.03 13.59 -7.34
N ASN A 195 4.15 13.59 -6.62
CA ASN A 195 5.47 13.97 -7.09
C ASN A 195 6.42 12.77 -6.94
N PHE A 196 7.39 12.67 -7.84
CA PHE A 196 8.34 11.56 -7.87
C PHE A 196 9.77 12.09 -7.86
N TRP A 197 10.58 11.54 -6.96
CA TRP A 197 11.98 11.93 -6.76
C TRP A 197 12.88 10.69 -6.84
N ALA A 198 14.01 10.81 -7.52
CA ALA A 198 15.13 9.89 -7.37
C ALA A 198 16.11 10.48 -6.36
N VAL A 199 16.54 9.67 -5.40
CA VAL A 199 17.47 10.04 -4.34
C VAL A 199 18.65 9.10 -4.41
N PHE A 200 19.70 9.53 -5.10
CA PHE A 200 20.88 8.73 -5.31
C PHE A 200 21.84 8.86 -4.13
N SER A 201 22.24 7.71 -3.59
CA SER A 201 23.27 7.55 -2.58
C SER A 201 24.17 6.38 -3.01
N PRO A 202 25.47 6.61 -3.26
CA PRO A 202 26.33 5.58 -3.81
C PRO A 202 26.61 4.44 -2.83
N SER A 203 26.40 3.23 -3.31
CA SER A 203 26.78 2.00 -2.60
C SER A 203 28.27 1.69 -2.79
N ARG A 204 28.87 1.04 -1.78
CA ARG A 204 30.24 0.52 -1.90
C ARG A 204 30.28 -0.78 -2.71
N GLU A 205 29.19 -1.54 -2.70
CA GLU A 205 29.03 -2.81 -3.40
C GLU A 205 27.79 -2.75 -4.30
N SER A 206 27.86 -3.41 -5.46
CA SER A 206 26.73 -3.50 -6.39
C SER A 206 25.80 -4.65 -6.02
N GLY A 207 24.50 -4.42 -6.17
CA GLY A 207 23.40 -5.36 -5.93
C GLY A 207 22.99 -5.52 -4.47
N VAL A 208 22.05 -6.44 -4.23
CA VAL A 208 21.50 -6.74 -2.89
C VAL A 208 22.18 -7.97 -2.27
N GLY A 209 22.00 -8.13 -0.96
CA GLY A 209 22.47 -9.28 -0.18
C GLY A 209 21.58 -10.52 -0.32
N VAL A 210 22.11 -11.68 0.10
CA VAL A 210 21.41 -12.98 0.12
C VAL A 210 21.83 -13.76 1.36
N ASN A 211 21.10 -14.80 1.73
CA ASN A 211 21.39 -15.65 2.90
C ASN A 211 21.47 -14.86 4.21
N GLY A 212 20.58 -13.87 4.37
CA GLY A 212 20.50 -13.03 5.58
C GLY A 212 21.65 -12.04 5.72
N LYS A 213 22.47 -11.86 4.66
CA LYS A 213 23.68 -11.04 4.70
C LYS A 213 23.56 -9.88 3.72
N ALA A 214 23.31 -8.70 4.25
CA ALA A 214 23.37 -7.45 3.50
C ALA A 214 24.78 -7.18 2.95
N LYS A 215 24.84 -6.59 1.75
CA LYS A 215 26.06 -6.00 1.19
C LYS A 215 26.30 -4.61 1.79
N ARG A 216 27.51 -4.05 1.62
CA ARG A 216 27.85 -2.68 2.06
C ARG A 216 27.20 -1.63 1.15
N THR A 217 25.93 -1.42 1.42
CA THR A 217 25.02 -0.52 0.71
C THR A 217 24.37 0.41 1.75
N PRO A 218 23.87 1.60 1.36
CA PRO A 218 23.30 2.57 2.30
C PRO A 218 22.22 1.98 3.23
N PHE A 219 21.29 1.22 2.67
CA PHE A 219 20.13 0.69 3.38
C PHE A 219 20.25 -0.81 3.68
N GLY A 220 21.24 -1.48 3.09
CA GLY A 220 21.56 -2.87 3.42
C GLY A 220 20.47 -3.83 2.97
N LEU A 221 19.94 -3.69 1.74
CA LEU A 221 18.88 -4.56 1.24
C LEU A 221 19.38 -6.01 1.05
N TYR A 222 18.57 -7.00 1.48
CA TYR A 222 18.91 -8.42 1.38
C TYR A 222 17.70 -9.36 1.34
N ARG A 223 17.97 -10.62 0.97
CA ARG A 223 17.06 -11.77 1.10
C ARG A 223 17.57 -12.73 2.17
N ASP A 224 16.68 -13.33 2.97
CA ASP A 224 17.09 -14.29 4.01
C ASP A 224 17.74 -15.56 3.45
N GLY A 225 17.37 -15.96 2.23
CA GLY A 225 17.93 -17.09 1.51
C GLY A 225 18.23 -16.72 0.05
N THR A 226 18.06 -17.69 -0.84
CA THR A 226 18.19 -17.49 -2.30
C THR A 226 16.84 -17.29 -2.98
N GLU A 227 15.76 -17.37 -2.21
CA GLU A 227 14.41 -17.41 -2.73
C GLU A 227 13.92 -16.02 -3.08
N LEU A 228 13.18 -15.94 -4.19
CA LEU A 228 12.64 -14.67 -4.68
C LEU A 228 11.35 -14.30 -3.92
N ARG A 229 11.55 -13.78 -2.70
CA ARG A 229 10.52 -13.40 -1.73
C ARG A 229 10.66 -11.94 -1.29
N GLY A 230 10.39 -11.63 -0.01
CA GLY A 230 10.61 -10.31 0.57
C GLY A 230 12.06 -9.81 0.46
N LEU A 231 12.19 -8.51 0.23
CA LEU A 231 13.46 -7.78 0.22
C LEU A 231 13.55 -6.91 1.48
N TYR A 232 14.35 -7.34 2.45
CA TYR A 232 14.45 -6.72 3.77
C TYR A 232 15.53 -5.65 3.79
N ALA A 233 15.44 -4.69 4.70
CA ALA A 233 16.45 -3.65 4.92
C ALA A 233 17.14 -3.84 6.27
N ASN A 234 18.46 -3.98 6.26
CA ASN A 234 19.24 -4.09 7.49
C ASN A 234 19.40 -2.75 8.23
N ASN A 235 19.28 -1.63 7.50
CA ASN A 235 19.46 -0.28 8.04
C ASN A 235 18.17 0.55 7.86
N SER A 236 17.04 0.05 8.37
CA SER A 236 15.71 0.68 8.27
C SER A 236 15.68 2.11 8.81
N ASP A 237 16.36 2.40 9.92
CA ASP A 237 16.43 3.75 10.49
C ASP A 237 17.10 4.75 9.54
N VAL A 238 18.10 4.31 8.78
CA VAL A 238 18.78 5.15 7.80
C VAL A 238 17.80 5.58 6.72
N ALA A 239 16.88 4.70 6.31
CA ALA A 239 15.83 5.04 5.35
C ALA A 239 14.86 6.09 5.91
N LEU A 240 14.44 5.92 7.16
CA LEU A 240 13.56 6.88 7.85
C LEU A 240 14.22 8.26 8.00
N MET A 241 15.48 8.29 8.43
CA MET A 241 16.26 9.53 8.56
C MET A 241 16.57 10.18 7.22
N ALA A 242 16.89 9.39 6.20
CA ALA A 242 17.09 9.91 4.86
C ALA A 242 15.82 10.59 4.34
N CYS A 243 14.65 9.96 4.49
CA CYS A 243 13.36 10.57 4.13
C CYS A 243 13.09 11.85 4.92
N ALA A 244 13.24 11.83 6.25
CA ALA A 244 13.02 12.99 7.10
C ALA A 244 13.96 14.17 6.74
N SER A 245 15.21 13.89 6.36
CA SER A 245 16.18 14.91 5.96
C SER A 245 15.78 15.70 4.70
N LEU A 246 14.88 15.15 3.88
CA LEU A 246 14.36 15.80 2.67
C LEU A 246 13.20 16.77 2.95
N GLY A 247 12.78 16.91 4.21
CA GLY A 247 11.67 17.77 4.61
C GLY A 247 10.38 17.38 3.90
N ASN A 248 9.76 18.33 3.19
CA ASN A 248 8.50 18.07 2.48
C ASN A 248 8.65 17.23 1.21
N LYS A 249 9.87 16.94 0.73
CA LYS A 249 10.12 16.18 -0.51
C LYS A 249 10.09 14.66 -0.34
N CYS A 250 9.70 14.16 0.84
CA CYS A 250 9.50 12.74 1.08
C CYS A 250 8.33 12.52 2.02
N ASN A 251 7.28 11.86 1.52
CA ASN A 251 6.20 11.34 2.35
C ASN A 251 6.24 9.82 2.45
N TYR A 252 6.67 9.15 1.37
CA TYR A 252 6.89 7.71 1.35
C TYR A 252 8.27 7.41 0.77
N ALA A 253 9.09 6.70 1.54
CA ALA A 253 10.40 6.23 1.12
C ALA A 253 10.26 4.88 0.40
N ILE A 254 10.83 4.80 -0.79
CA ILE A 254 10.87 3.58 -1.61
C ILE A 254 12.34 3.21 -1.82
N LEU A 255 12.79 2.10 -1.24
CA LEU A 255 14.15 1.60 -1.37
C LEU A 255 14.24 0.71 -2.61
N LEU A 256 14.92 1.21 -3.64
CA LEU A 256 15.11 0.49 -4.89
C LEU A 256 16.44 -0.29 -4.84
N GLY A 257 16.36 -1.61 -4.77
CA GLY A 257 17.50 -2.51 -4.85
C GLY A 257 17.98 -2.72 -6.29
N ASN A 258 19.30 -2.63 -6.52
CA ASN A 258 19.95 -2.94 -7.79
C ASN A 258 19.97 -4.45 -8.07
N ASP A 259 18.81 -5.04 -8.27
CA ASP A 259 18.64 -6.47 -8.52
C ASP A 259 17.60 -6.67 -9.64
N PRO A 260 17.83 -7.56 -10.61
CA PRO A 260 16.92 -7.75 -11.72
C PRO A 260 15.80 -8.76 -11.43
N LEU A 261 15.74 -9.34 -10.22
CA LEU A 261 14.82 -10.43 -9.87
C LEU A 261 13.79 -9.96 -8.85
N TYR A 262 12.69 -10.69 -8.72
CA TYR A 262 11.56 -10.40 -7.86
C TYR A 262 11.99 -10.14 -6.41
N GLY A 263 11.36 -9.13 -5.82
CA GLY A 263 11.44 -8.86 -4.40
C GLY A 263 10.89 -7.48 -4.05
N GLY A 264 10.31 -7.41 -2.86
CA GLY A 264 9.75 -6.18 -2.29
C GLY A 264 8.97 -6.50 -1.03
N LEU A 265 8.71 -5.46 -0.25
CA LEU A 265 7.89 -5.46 0.96
C LEU A 265 7.27 -4.07 1.13
N GLY A 266 6.00 -4.03 1.48
CA GLY A 266 5.26 -2.84 1.87
C GLY A 266 5.36 -2.55 3.36
N GLY A 267 4.77 -1.42 3.76
CA GLY A 267 4.73 -0.99 5.16
C GLY A 267 5.39 0.37 5.34
N GLU A 268 6.16 0.52 6.42
CA GLU A 268 6.73 1.79 6.86
C GLU A 268 7.60 2.49 5.79
N TYR A 269 8.42 1.70 5.11
CA TYR A 269 9.07 2.05 3.87
C TYR A 269 8.78 0.93 2.88
N THR A 270 8.70 1.25 1.60
CA THR A 270 8.49 0.27 0.54
C THR A 270 9.86 -0.21 0.06
N THR A 271 10.07 -1.51 -0.10
CA THR A 271 11.23 -2.03 -0.83
C THR A 271 10.78 -2.61 -2.16
N THR A 272 11.61 -2.49 -3.20
CA THR A 272 11.39 -3.15 -4.48
C THR A 272 12.72 -3.38 -5.19
N THR A 273 12.70 -4.18 -6.25
CA THR A 273 13.86 -4.40 -7.12
C THR A 273 13.69 -3.74 -8.48
N ALA A 274 14.78 -3.66 -9.22
CA ALA A 274 14.79 -3.20 -10.61
C ALA A 274 14.30 -4.26 -11.61
N SER A 275 13.65 -5.34 -11.17
CA SER A 275 13.12 -6.37 -12.08
C SER A 275 12.30 -5.76 -13.21
N LEU A 276 12.60 -6.19 -14.44
CA LEU A 276 11.83 -5.81 -15.62
C LEU A 276 10.47 -6.51 -15.65
N ALA A 277 10.40 -7.75 -15.16
CA ALA A 277 9.18 -8.55 -15.22
C ALA A 277 8.21 -8.26 -14.06
N ASN A 278 8.76 -7.94 -12.88
CA ASN A 278 8.01 -7.88 -11.63
C ASN A 278 8.17 -6.57 -10.85
N GLY A 279 9.25 -5.80 -11.06
CA GLY A 279 9.56 -4.64 -10.21
C GLY A 279 8.40 -3.66 -10.12
N ALA A 280 7.75 -3.34 -11.25
CA ALA A 280 6.62 -2.42 -11.25
C ALA A 280 5.33 -3.01 -10.68
N LEU A 281 5.11 -4.33 -10.83
CA LEU A 281 3.96 -5.05 -10.28
C LEU A 281 4.04 -5.08 -8.75
N VAL A 282 5.20 -5.51 -8.23
CA VAL A 282 5.52 -5.53 -6.80
C VAL A 282 5.43 -4.12 -6.24
N LEU A 283 6.08 -3.13 -6.87
CA LEU A 283 6.05 -1.73 -6.41
C LEU A 283 4.62 -1.19 -6.21
N ARG A 284 3.70 -1.47 -7.13
CA ARG A 284 2.31 -1.02 -7.01
C ARG A 284 1.57 -1.69 -5.85
N HIS A 285 1.83 -2.97 -5.62
CA HIS A 285 1.27 -3.72 -4.50
C HIS A 285 1.81 -3.16 -3.18
N GLU A 286 3.14 -3.09 -3.04
CA GLU A 286 3.79 -2.65 -1.79
C GLU A 286 3.48 -1.19 -1.43
N ILE A 287 3.47 -0.26 -2.42
CA ILE A 287 3.10 1.14 -2.17
C ILE A 287 1.62 1.24 -1.75
N GLY A 288 0.76 0.34 -2.22
CA GLY A 288 -0.63 0.32 -1.79
C GLY A 288 -0.75 0.05 -0.29
N HIS A 289 0.02 -0.88 0.27
CA HIS A 289 0.11 -1.07 1.73
C HIS A 289 0.72 0.12 2.46
N SER A 290 1.65 0.85 1.83
CA SER A 290 2.23 2.05 2.43
C SER A 290 1.24 3.23 2.48
N ILE A 291 0.38 3.39 1.48
CA ILE A 291 -0.52 4.56 1.36
C ILE A 291 -1.92 4.30 1.93
N ILE A 292 -2.41 3.08 1.79
CA ILE A 292 -3.78 2.71 2.11
C ILE A 292 -3.76 1.84 3.37
N ASP A 293 -4.72 2.07 4.27
CA ASP A 293 -5.00 1.13 5.34
C ASP A 293 -5.71 -0.10 4.72
N VAL A 294 -4.91 -1.02 4.19
CA VAL A 294 -5.33 -2.13 3.33
C VAL A 294 -4.52 -3.38 3.69
N GLY A 295 -5.22 -4.51 3.83
CA GLY A 295 -4.62 -5.81 4.03
C GLY A 295 -4.40 -6.57 2.72
N GLU A 296 -3.88 -7.78 2.86
CA GLU A 296 -3.77 -8.75 1.78
C GLU A 296 -5.15 -9.23 1.34
N GLU A 297 -5.30 -9.50 0.04
CA GLU A 297 -6.44 -10.27 -0.47
C GLU A 297 -6.03 -11.67 -0.91
N TYR A 298 -4.72 -11.96 -0.99
CA TYR A 298 -4.26 -13.30 -1.30
C TYR A 298 -4.30 -14.25 -0.10
N ASP A 299 -4.37 -15.56 -0.35
CA ASP A 299 -4.47 -16.57 0.71
C ASP A 299 -3.08 -16.89 1.27
N GLY A 300 -3.00 -17.35 2.51
CA GLY A 300 -1.77 -17.68 3.24
C GLY A 300 -0.85 -16.49 3.55
N GLY A 301 -1.36 -15.26 3.43
CA GLY A 301 -0.79 -14.08 4.07
C GLY A 301 -1.04 -14.03 5.58
N TYR A 302 -0.49 -12.99 6.21
CA TYR A 302 -0.56 -12.75 7.66
C TYR A 302 -1.47 -11.58 8.06
N ALA A 303 -1.88 -10.75 7.10
CA ALA A 303 -2.41 -9.42 7.36
C ALA A 303 -3.75 -9.19 6.63
N TYR A 304 -4.87 -9.40 7.32
CA TYR A 304 -6.22 -9.20 6.77
C TYR A 304 -6.96 -8.14 7.58
N PHE A 305 -6.83 -6.88 7.15
CA PHE A 305 -7.44 -5.72 7.80
C PHE A 305 -7.74 -4.60 6.78
N GLY A 306 -8.26 -3.49 7.27
CA GLY A 306 -8.39 -2.26 6.48
C GLY A 306 -9.62 -2.25 5.58
N VAL A 307 -9.54 -1.47 4.50
CA VAL A 307 -10.71 -1.20 3.64
C VAL A 307 -11.22 -2.42 2.87
N ASN A 308 -10.40 -3.45 2.71
CA ASN A 308 -10.65 -4.60 1.83
C ASN A 308 -10.75 -5.95 2.57
N ALA A 309 -10.78 -5.96 3.90
CA ALA A 309 -10.90 -7.19 4.67
C ALA A 309 -11.84 -7.02 5.87
N VAL A 310 -12.73 -8.00 6.07
CA VAL A 310 -13.57 -8.12 7.28
C VAL A 310 -13.57 -9.55 7.80
N HIS A 311 -13.72 -9.72 9.11
CA HIS A 311 -13.76 -11.03 9.78
C HIS A 311 -15.19 -11.50 10.06
N ASN A 312 -16.16 -10.59 9.95
CA ASN A 312 -17.58 -10.91 10.07
C ASN A 312 -18.35 -10.28 8.91
N LEU A 313 -19.28 -11.03 8.33
CA LEU A 313 -20.12 -10.60 7.21
C LEU A 313 -21.02 -9.40 7.59
N SER A 314 -21.31 -9.20 8.88
CA SER A 314 -22.05 -8.02 9.35
C SER A 314 -21.25 -6.71 9.28
N ASP A 315 -19.92 -6.80 9.17
CA ASP A 315 -19.02 -5.66 9.35
C ASP A 315 -18.49 -5.13 8.01
N VAL A 316 -19.04 -5.61 6.88
CA VAL A 316 -18.64 -5.25 5.52
C VAL A 316 -18.61 -3.73 5.33
N THR A 317 -17.46 -3.22 4.91
CA THR A 317 -17.19 -1.78 4.75
C THR A 317 -17.40 -1.29 3.32
N TRP A 318 -17.60 -2.19 2.35
CA TRP A 318 -17.76 -1.89 0.91
C TRP A 318 -19.18 -2.09 0.39
N THR A 319 -20.19 -1.89 1.24
CA THR A 319 -21.61 -2.11 0.89
C THR A 319 -22.08 -1.37 -0.36
N GLN A 320 -21.55 -0.17 -0.63
CA GLN A 320 -21.82 0.64 -1.83
C GLN A 320 -21.37 -0.02 -3.14
N TRP A 321 -20.45 -0.97 -3.08
CA TRP A 321 -19.93 -1.67 -4.25
C TRP A 321 -20.63 -3.02 -4.49
N LEU A 322 -21.36 -3.55 -3.50
CA LEU A 322 -22.07 -4.82 -3.62
C LEU A 322 -23.16 -4.76 -4.71
N GLU A 323 -23.26 -5.82 -5.50
CA GLU A 323 -24.12 -5.86 -6.69
C GLU A 323 -25.58 -6.27 -6.39
N HIS A 324 -26.26 -5.79 -5.33
CA HIS A 324 -27.67 -6.12 -5.07
C HIS A 324 -28.51 -4.99 -4.46
N LYS A 325 -29.84 -5.04 -4.66
CA LYS A 325 -30.82 -4.01 -4.23
C LYS A 325 -31.21 -4.20 -2.75
N GLU A 326 -31.61 -3.10 -2.10
CA GLU A 326 -31.96 -2.92 -0.66
C GLU A 326 -32.89 -3.97 0.00
N ASP A 327 -33.48 -4.92 -0.75
CA ASP A 327 -34.44 -5.93 -0.26
C ASP A 327 -33.94 -7.40 -0.37
N ASP A 328 -32.68 -7.65 -0.71
CA ASP A 328 -32.15 -9.02 -0.84
C ASP A 328 -31.67 -9.58 0.51
N ALA A 329 -32.36 -10.60 1.03
CA ALA A 329 -31.98 -11.30 2.27
C ALA A 329 -30.59 -11.96 2.19
N ASN A 330 -30.02 -12.12 0.98
CA ASN A 330 -28.70 -12.69 0.74
C ASN A 330 -27.60 -11.64 0.48
N MET A 331 -27.84 -10.35 0.73
CA MET A 331 -26.87 -9.28 0.45
C MET A 331 -25.49 -9.50 1.12
N PHE A 332 -25.45 -10.23 2.24
CA PHE A 332 -24.23 -10.50 3.01
C PHE A 332 -23.80 -11.98 2.99
N ARG A 333 -24.13 -12.72 1.92
CA ARG A 333 -23.70 -14.12 1.74
C ARG A 333 -22.22 -14.23 1.37
N ALA A 334 -21.48 -15.11 2.04
CA ALA A 334 -20.15 -15.52 1.58
C ALA A 334 -20.20 -16.33 0.28
N GLU A 335 -19.30 -16.05 -0.65
CA GLU A 335 -19.07 -16.91 -1.82
C GLU A 335 -18.48 -18.23 -1.35
N ARG A 336 -18.99 -19.35 -1.88
CA ARG A 336 -18.67 -20.67 -1.36
C ARG A 336 -17.34 -21.16 -1.90
N SER A 337 -16.30 -21.09 -1.08
CA SER A 337 -14.97 -21.63 -1.38
C SER A 337 -14.30 -22.21 -0.14
N VAL A 338 -13.29 -23.05 -0.37
CA VAL A 338 -12.37 -23.57 0.66
C VAL A 338 -10.97 -23.68 0.08
N MET A 339 -9.96 -23.63 0.93
CA MET A 339 -8.58 -23.91 0.57
C MET A 339 -8.10 -25.16 1.30
N PRO A 340 -8.31 -26.37 0.74
CA PRO A 340 -7.90 -27.62 1.39
C PRO A 340 -6.38 -27.76 1.55
N MET A 341 -5.58 -26.98 0.79
CA MET A 341 -4.13 -27.06 0.85
C MET A 341 -3.47 -25.72 0.57
N GLN A 342 -2.50 -25.37 1.41
CA GLN A 342 -1.51 -24.32 1.16
C GLN A 342 -0.14 -24.81 1.62
N ALA A 343 0.90 -24.46 0.87
CA ALA A 343 2.29 -24.70 1.25
C ALA A 343 3.19 -23.61 0.66
N TYR A 344 4.09 -23.09 1.50
CA TYR A 344 5.11 -22.10 1.14
C TYR A 344 6.51 -22.71 1.33
N PRO A 345 6.92 -23.67 0.49
CA PRO A 345 8.11 -24.46 0.75
C PRO A 345 9.41 -23.68 0.58
N TRP A 346 9.43 -22.59 -0.20
CA TRP A 346 10.63 -21.77 -0.45
C TRP A 346 11.88 -22.62 -0.68
N THR A 347 11.81 -23.58 -1.60
CA THR A 347 12.80 -24.65 -1.72
C THR A 347 13.37 -24.78 -3.12
N LEU A 348 14.63 -25.19 -3.18
CA LEU A 348 15.29 -25.61 -4.41
C LEU A 348 14.80 -26.99 -4.82
N LEU A 349 14.45 -27.13 -6.09
CA LEU A 349 14.10 -28.42 -6.68
C LEU A 349 15.36 -29.17 -7.10
N ASN A 350 15.29 -30.50 -7.06
CA ASN A 350 16.35 -31.38 -7.53
C ASN A 350 15.75 -32.49 -8.40
N THR A 351 16.59 -33.11 -9.23
CA THR A 351 16.18 -34.16 -10.18
C THR A 351 16.08 -35.55 -9.55
N THR A 352 16.62 -35.73 -8.34
CA THR A 352 16.67 -37.05 -7.67
C THR A 352 15.41 -37.35 -6.88
N GLN A 353 14.74 -36.33 -6.35
CA GLN A 353 13.54 -36.43 -5.55
C GLN A 353 12.55 -35.31 -5.90
N PRO A 354 11.34 -35.65 -6.39
CA PRO A 354 10.25 -34.68 -6.52
C PRO A 354 9.88 -34.06 -5.19
N TRP A 355 9.48 -32.79 -5.21
CA TRP A 355 8.77 -32.21 -4.07
C TRP A 355 7.30 -32.63 -4.16
N THR A 356 6.76 -33.22 -3.10
CA THR A 356 5.41 -33.79 -3.08
C THR A 356 4.70 -33.44 -1.77
N ILE A 357 3.41 -33.14 -1.86
CA ILE A 357 2.53 -32.95 -0.70
C ILE A 357 1.16 -33.60 -0.95
N SER A 358 0.54 -34.12 0.09
CA SER A 358 -0.82 -34.68 0.04
C SER A 358 -1.78 -33.85 0.89
N PHE A 359 -3.04 -33.80 0.49
CA PHE A 359 -4.10 -33.10 1.19
C PHE A 359 -5.43 -33.85 1.08
N LEU A 360 -6.40 -33.49 1.91
CA LEU A 360 -7.73 -34.09 1.90
C LEU A 360 -8.73 -33.15 1.24
N SER A 361 -9.46 -33.65 0.23
CA SER A 361 -10.67 -32.98 -0.27
C SER A 361 -11.91 -33.61 0.32
N SER A 362 -12.91 -32.77 0.61
CA SER A 362 -14.24 -33.20 1.04
C SER A 362 -15.09 -33.78 -0.11
N GLY A 363 -14.74 -33.47 -1.36
CA GLY A 363 -15.53 -33.81 -2.54
C GLY A 363 -16.87 -33.06 -2.67
N ASN A 364 -17.07 -31.99 -1.90
CA ASN A 364 -18.32 -31.23 -1.86
C ASN A 364 -18.33 -29.98 -2.74
N TYR A 365 -17.26 -29.71 -3.47
CA TYR A 365 -17.10 -28.51 -4.30
C TYR A 365 -17.09 -28.89 -5.78
N ALA A 366 -17.57 -27.98 -6.61
CA ALA A 366 -17.85 -28.28 -8.02
C ALA A 366 -16.63 -28.11 -8.92
N ARG A 367 -15.68 -27.26 -8.51
CA ARG A 367 -14.57 -26.76 -9.33
C ARG A 367 -13.34 -26.57 -8.47
N HIS A 368 -12.15 -26.58 -9.06
CA HIS A 368 -10.91 -26.34 -8.31
C HIS A 368 -9.89 -25.51 -9.10
N LEU A 369 -8.95 -24.93 -8.36
CA LEU A 369 -7.84 -24.16 -8.86
C LEU A 369 -6.58 -24.61 -8.16
N VAL A 370 -5.55 -24.92 -8.93
CA VAL A 370 -4.19 -25.11 -8.43
C VAL A 370 -3.42 -23.83 -8.72
N LYS A 371 -2.95 -23.15 -7.67
CA LYS A 371 -2.06 -21.99 -7.79
C LYS A 371 -0.67 -22.38 -7.35
N PHE A 372 0.35 -21.90 -8.03
CA PHE A 372 1.73 -22.08 -7.57
C PHE A 372 2.62 -20.98 -8.11
N SER A 373 3.76 -20.76 -7.45
CA SER A 373 4.77 -19.84 -7.95
C SER A 373 6.15 -20.49 -8.04
N LEU A 374 6.86 -20.15 -9.11
CA LEU A 374 8.14 -20.75 -9.49
C LEU A 374 9.14 -19.66 -9.85
N SER A 375 10.42 -19.93 -9.64
CA SER A 375 11.55 -19.14 -10.17
C SER A 375 12.62 -20.05 -10.77
N GLY A 376 13.43 -19.52 -11.68
CA GLY A 376 14.50 -20.29 -12.32
C GLY A 376 14.02 -21.40 -13.29
N LEU A 377 12.78 -21.31 -13.78
CA LEU A 377 12.13 -22.34 -14.62
C LEU A 377 11.51 -21.71 -15.88
N PRO A 378 12.34 -21.33 -16.86
CA PRO A 378 11.88 -20.62 -18.06
C PRO A 378 11.21 -21.55 -19.08
N ASP A 379 11.55 -22.84 -19.13
CA ASP A 379 11.08 -23.76 -20.17
C ASP A 379 10.15 -24.85 -19.63
N ARG A 380 9.17 -25.24 -20.46
CA ARG A 380 8.13 -26.21 -20.06
C ARG A 380 8.71 -27.60 -19.82
N ASP A 381 9.79 -27.93 -20.51
CA ASP A 381 10.43 -29.24 -20.42
C ASP A 381 11.29 -29.38 -19.16
N ASP A 382 11.54 -28.29 -18.43
CA ASP A 382 12.35 -28.29 -17.21
C ASP A 382 11.62 -28.89 -16.01
N LEU A 383 10.29 -28.78 -15.95
CA LEU A 383 9.48 -29.17 -14.80
C LEU A 383 8.12 -29.75 -15.22
N ILE A 384 7.78 -30.89 -14.64
CA ILE A 384 6.43 -31.47 -14.72
C ILE A 384 5.73 -31.26 -13.38
N VAL A 385 4.50 -30.75 -13.42
CA VAL A 385 3.62 -30.66 -12.25
C VAL A 385 2.54 -31.72 -12.39
N LEU A 386 2.52 -32.68 -11.47
CA LEU A 386 1.60 -33.79 -11.45
C LEU A 386 0.54 -33.55 -10.36
N PHE A 387 -0.73 -33.65 -10.71
CA PHE A 387 -1.86 -33.70 -9.78
C PHE A 387 -2.50 -35.08 -9.90
N ASP A 388 -2.47 -35.87 -8.84
CA ASP A 388 -2.85 -37.30 -8.83
C ASP A 388 -2.20 -38.09 -9.97
N LYS A 389 -0.91 -37.86 -10.20
CA LYS A 389 -0.10 -38.46 -11.27
C LYS A 389 -0.49 -38.05 -12.70
N VAL A 390 -1.41 -37.10 -12.85
CA VAL A 390 -1.79 -36.50 -14.13
C VAL A 390 -1.04 -35.18 -14.32
N ASP A 391 -0.44 -34.97 -15.48
CA ASP A 391 0.24 -33.71 -15.81
C ASP A 391 -0.79 -32.57 -15.91
N LEU A 392 -0.62 -31.51 -15.10
CA LEU A 392 -1.44 -30.31 -15.12
C LEU A 392 -1.30 -29.49 -16.41
N ARG A 393 -0.31 -29.80 -17.25
CA ARG A 393 -0.07 -29.12 -18.53
C ARG A 393 0.06 -27.60 -18.38
N TRP A 394 0.62 -27.15 -17.26
CA TRP A 394 0.98 -25.77 -17.02
C TRP A 394 1.93 -25.26 -18.13
N ALA A 395 1.96 -23.95 -18.36
CA ALA A 395 2.84 -23.34 -19.35
C ALA A 395 3.65 -22.20 -18.71
N PRO A 396 4.99 -22.17 -18.86
CA PRO A 396 5.79 -21.09 -18.33
C PRO A 396 5.51 -19.78 -19.05
N ARG A 397 5.61 -18.67 -18.32
CA ARG A 397 5.53 -17.34 -18.91
C ARG A 397 6.75 -17.13 -19.81
N LYS A 398 6.50 -16.76 -21.07
CA LYS A 398 7.55 -16.35 -22.00
C LYS A 398 8.29 -15.13 -21.42
N ASP A 399 9.61 -15.13 -21.55
CA ASP A 399 10.50 -14.04 -21.15
C ASP A 399 10.66 -13.84 -19.63
N ILE A 400 10.17 -14.75 -18.78
CA ILE A 400 10.37 -14.64 -17.32
C ILE A 400 11.84 -14.89 -16.91
N GLY A 401 12.56 -15.73 -17.65
CA GLY A 401 13.94 -16.09 -17.34
C GLY A 401 14.06 -16.73 -15.95
N ALA A 402 15.00 -16.23 -15.14
CA ALA A 402 15.21 -16.71 -13.78
C ALA A 402 14.27 -16.06 -12.74
N ASP A 403 13.43 -15.11 -13.14
CA ASP A 403 12.56 -14.37 -12.24
C ASP A 403 11.38 -15.22 -11.75
N ARG A 404 10.67 -14.75 -10.72
CA ARG A 404 9.51 -15.44 -10.15
C ARG A 404 8.23 -15.12 -10.92
N TRP A 405 7.38 -16.12 -11.09
CA TRP A 405 6.03 -15.93 -11.61
C TRP A 405 4.99 -16.78 -10.89
N HIS A 406 3.72 -16.36 -10.98
CA HIS A 406 2.57 -17.02 -10.38
C HIS A 406 1.71 -17.64 -11.47
N TYR A 407 1.33 -18.90 -11.29
CA TYR A 407 0.60 -19.71 -12.25
C TYR A 407 -0.70 -20.20 -11.62
N ASP A 408 -1.77 -20.04 -12.38
CA ASP A 408 -3.12 -20.43 -12.00
C ASP A 408 -3.60 -21.48 -13.02
N VAL A 409 -3.88 -22.71 -12.55
CA VAL A 409 -4.40 -23.81 -13.37
C VAL A 409 -5.82 -24.11 -12.91
N TYR A 410 -6.80 -23.56 -13.64
CA TYR A 410 -8.21 -23.70 -13.34
C TYR A 410 -8.82 -24.93 -14.02
N GLU A 411 -9.59 -25.71 -13.26
CA GLU A 411 -10.28 -26.90 -13.75
C GLU A 411 -11.75 -26.87 -13.31
N ASP A 412 -12.66 -26.95 -14.29
CA ASP A 412 -14.12 -26.95 -14.08
C ASP A 412 -14.65 -28.34 -13.71
N THR A 413 -13.97 -28.99 -12.77
CA THR A 413 -14.30 -30.34 -12.29
C THR A 413 -14.16 -30.44 -10.78
N SER A 414 -15.03 -31.23 -10.15
CA SER A 414 -14.96 -31.52 -8.72
C SER A 414 -13.81 -32.47 -8.39
N LEU A 415 -13.15 -32.25 -7.26
CA LEU A 415 -12.27 -33.26 -6.67
C LEU A 415 -13.11 -34.36 -6.02
N SER A 416 -12.60 -35.59 -6.00
CA SER A 416 -13.24 -36.69 -5.28
C SER A 416 -13.03 -36.55 -3.77
N ALA A 417 -13.92 -37.08 -2.94
CA ALA A 417 -13.64 -37.16 -1.52
C ALA A 417 -12.45 -38.10 -1.26
N GLY A 418 -11.43 -37.62 -0.55
CA GLY A 418 -10.26 -38.43 -0.21
C GLY A 418 -8.93 -37.68 -0.26
N VAL A 419 -7.85 -38.45 -0.26
CA VAL A 419 -6.47 -37.94 -0.33
C VAL A 419 -6.10 -37.68 -1.77
N HIS A 420 -5.65 -36.46 -2.04
CA HIS A 420 -5.06 -36.03 -3.30
C HIS A 420 -3.58 -35.71 -3.11
N GLU A 421 -2.81 -35.78 -4.19
CA GLU A 421 -1.37 -35.54 -4.18
C GLU A 421 -0.95 -34.59 -5.31
N ILE A 422 -0.08 -33.62 -4.99
CA ILE A 422 0.58 -32.79 -5.98
C ILE A 422 2.10 -32.95 -5.90
N SER A 423 2.75 -33.09 -7.05
CA SER A 423 4.20 -33.29 -7.16
C SER A 423 4.84 -32.38 -8.20
N PHE A 424 5.99 -31.81 -7.86
CA PHE A 424 6.83 -30.98 -8.72
C PHE A 424 8.11 -31.77 -9.04
N VAL A 425 8.24 -32.19 -10.30
CA VAL A 425 9.29 -33.08 -10.79
C VAL A 425 10.24 -32.33 -11.70
N LEU A 426 11.41 -31.92 -11.19
CA LEU A 426 12.45 -31.31 -12.00
C LEU A 426 13.04 -32.34 -12.97
N LYS A 427 13.12 -31.96 -14.25
CA LYS A 427 13.62 -32.80 -15.34
C LYS A 427 15.03 -32.39 -15.78
N ASN A 428 15.37 -31.11 -15.61
CA ASN A 428 16.62 -30.56 -16.08
C ASN A 428 17.63 -30.39 -14.92
N GLY A 429 18.63 -31.27 -14.87
CA GLY A 429 19.68 -31.24 -13.84
C GLY A 429 20.58 -30.01 -13.91
N ALA A 430 20.63 -29.29 -15.05
CA ALA A 430 21.39 -28.06 -15.17
C ALA A 430 20.81 -26.90 -14.35
N LEU A 431 19.55 -27.02 -13.92
CA LEU A 431 18.85 -25.99 -13.13
C LEU A 431 18.89 -26.26 -11.62
N GLU A 432 19.50 -27.37 -11.17
CA GLU A 432 19.71 -27.60 -9.74
C GLU A 432 20.50 -26.45 -9.11
N GLY A 433 20.02 -25.93 -7.98
CA GLY A 433 20.57 -24.74 -7.34
C GLY A 433 19.99 -23.41 -7.83
N SER A 434 19.10 -23.43 -8.83
CA SER A 434 18.40 -22.22 -9.32
C SER A 434 16.89 -22.39 -9.50
N ALA A 435 16.41 -23.58 -9.89
CA ALA A 435 14.99 -23.89 -9.98
C ALA A 435 14.38 -23.99 -8.58
N GLN A 436 13.37 -23.17 -8.31
CA GLN A 436 12.72 -23.14 -6.99
C GLN A 436 11.21 -23.26 -7.11
N LEU A 437 10.63 -23.97 -6.14
CA LEU A 437 9.22 -23.92 -5.82
C LEU A 437 9.02 -22.94 -4.66
N CYS A 438 8.27 -21.88 -4.92
CA CYS A 438 8.05 -20.81 -3.95
C CYS A 438 6.77 -21.05 -3.13
N SER A 439 5.65 -21.31 -3.80
CA SER A 439 4.35 -21.59 -3.16
C SER A 439 3.53 -22.56 -3.99
N VAL A 440 2.59 -23.25 -3.34
CA VAL A 440 1.52 -24.02 -3.96
C VAL A 440 0.27 -24.00 -3.08
N GLU A 441 -0.87 -23.79 -3.71
CA GLU A 441 -2.20 -23.72 -3.08
C GLU A 441 -3.18 -24.52 -3.92
N VAL A 442 -4.16 -25.14 -3.27
CA VAL A 442 -5.34 -25.72 -3.92
C VAL A 442 -6.56 -25.06 -3.31
N LEU A 443 -7.38 -24.45 -4.16
CA LEU A 443 -8.68 -23.91 -3.80
C LEU A 443 -9.79 -24.72 -4.47
N GLU A 444 -10.89 -24.91 -3.76
CA GLU A 444 -12.11 -25.50 -4.29
C GLU A 444 -13.27 -24.50 -4.21
N TYR A 445 -14.09 -24.46 -5.26
CA TYR A 445 -15.18 -23.51 -5.42
C TYR A 445 -16.52 -24.21 -5.60
N GLY A 446 -17.58 -23.60 -5.08
CA GLY A 446 -18.95 -24.01 -5.36
C GLY A 446 -19.30 -23.88 -6.84
N THR A 447 -20.54 -24.21 -7.17
CA THR A 447 -21.09 -23.95 -8.53
C THR A 447 -21.03 -22.46 -8.89
N GLU A 448 -21.25 -22.08 -10.15
CA GLU A 448 -21.31 -20.65 -10.54
C GLU A 448 -22.35 -19.84 -9.75
N ALA A 449 -23.42 -20.48 -9.29
CA ALA A 449 -24.44 -19.84 -8.45
C ALA A 449 -23.99 -19.66 -6.99
N GLU A 450 -23.06 -20.51 -6.54
CA GLU A 450 -22.50 -20.51 -5.18
C GLU A 450 -21.19 -19.73 -5.05
N PHE A 451 -20.44 -19.59 -6.14
CA PHE A 451 -19.19 -18.85 -6.25
C PHE A 451 -19.11 -18.09 -7.59
N ASN A 452 -19.41 -16.80 -7.58
CA ASN A 452 -19.38 -15.96 -8.77
C ASN A 452 -17.99 -15.36 -9.01
N ALA A 453 -17.21 -16.00 -9.89
CA ALA A 453 -15.85 -15.57 -10.25
C ALA A 453 -15.80 -14.49 -11.35
N THR A 454 -16.94 -13.90 -11.74
CA THR A 454 -16.99 -12.91 -12.82
C THR A 454 -16.17 -11.66 -12.47
N LEU A 455 -15.29 -11.25 -13.38
CA LEU A 455 -14.51 -10.02 -13.20
C LEU A 455 -15.44 -8.80 -13.07
N GLY A 456 -15.18 -7.99 -12.05
CA GLY A 456 -15.98 -6.85 -11.66
C GLY A 456 -17.10 -7.16 -10.67
N HIS A 457 -17.30 -8.43 -10.29
CA HIS A 457 -18.29 -8.81 -9.27
C HIS A 457 -17.80 -8.50 -7.86
N TYR A 458 -18.60 -7.78 -7.09
CA TYR A 458 -18.31 -7.43 -5.70
C TYR A 458 -19.23 -8.21 -4.75
N SER A 459 -18.61 -8.96 -3.85
CA SER A 459 -19.27 -9.84 -2.89
C SER A 459 -18.40 -9.98 -1.64
N MET A 460 -18.58 -11.07 -0.89
CA MET A 460 -17.75 -11.45 0.25
C MET A 460 -17.06 -12.78 -0.10
N PHE A 461 -15.88 -12.68 -0.70
CA PHE A 461 -15.07 -13.85 -1.06
C PHE A 461 -14.22 -14.28 0.13
N PRO A 462 -14.27 -15.54 0.58
CA PRO A 462 -13.38 -16.01 1.63
C PRO A 462 -11.90 -15.89 1.24
N THR A 463 -11.10 -15.40 2.17
CA THR A 463 -9.64 -15.39 2.13
C THR A 463 -9.12 -16.13 3.36
N PHE A 464 -8.16 -17.02 3.16
CA PHE A 464 -7.68 -17.91 4.21
C PHE A 464 -6.28 -17.50 4.65
N SER A 465 -6.05 -17.28 5.95
CA SER A 465 -4.72 -16.96 6.48
C SER A 465 -3.78 -18.16 6.46
N ILE A 466 -2.50 -17.94 6.74
CA ILE A 466 -1.54 -19.04 6.94
C ILE A 466 -1.93 -19.96 8.11
N ASP A 467 -2.60 -19.39 9.12
CA ASP A 467 -3.13 -20.10 10.29
C ASP A 467 -4.54 -20.65 10.05
N ASN A 468 -5.03 -20.56 8.80
CA ASN A 468 -6.34 -21.00 8.35
C ASN A 468 -7.53 -20.24 8.98
N ASP A 469 -7.28 -19.02 9.46
CA ASP A 469 -8.35 -18.09 9.83
C ASP A 469 -9.02 -17.54 8.56
N THR A 470 -10.34 -17.42 8.60
CA THR A 470 -11.11 -16.92 7.45
C THR A 470 -11.44 -15.45 7.63
N SER A 471 -11.06 -14.64 6.65
CA SER A 471 -11.58 -13.29 6.44
C SER A 471 -12.32 -13.22 5.11
N TYR A 472 -12.90 -12.07 4.78
CA TYR A 472 -13.61 -11.85 3.52
C TYR A 472 -13.05 -10.64 2.79
N ARG A 473 -12.90 -10.77 1.47
CA ARG A 473 -12.44 -9.72 0.56
C ARG A 473 -13.53 -9.32 -0.45
N PRO A 474 -13.44 -8.13 -1.07
CA PRO A 474 -14.50 -7.60 -1.93
C PRO A 474 -14.61 -8.27 -3.30
N THR A 475 -13.52 -8.79 -3.86
CA THR A 475 -13.48 -9.35 -5.23
C THR A 475 -12.74 -10.69 -5.28
N ASN A 476 -13.01 -11.52 -6.29
CA ASN A 476 -12.30 -12.79 -6.43
C ASN A 476 -10.85 -12.59 -6.89
N ASP A 477 -10.65 -12.01 -8.09
CA ASP A 477 -9.35 -11.90 -8.78
C ASP A 477 -9.16 -10.55 -9.54
N ASP A 478 -9.92 -9.52 -9.15
CA ASP A 478 -9.89 -8.18 -9.79
C ASP A 478 -8.94 -7.19 -9.13
N CYS A 479 -8.37 -7.55 -7.98
CA CYS A 479 -7.53 -6.65 -7.21
C CYS A 479 -6.05 -7.02 -7.30
N LEU A 480 -5.20 -6.00 -7.49
CA LEU A 480 -3.75 -6.11 -7.32
C LEU A 480 -3.35 -6.62 -5.91
N MET A 481 -4.16 -6.36 -4.88
CA MET A 481 -3.93 -6.91 -3.52
C MET A 481 -4.19 -8.41 -3.42
N ARG A 482 -4.88 -8.99 -4.39
CA ARG A 482 -5.15 -10.43 -4.49
C ARG A 482 -4.14 -11.13 -5.39
N SER A 483 -3.79 -10.49 -6.49
CA SER A 483 -2.87 -11.04 -7.46
C SER A 483 -1.97 -9.92 -7.96
N VAL A 484 -0.70 -9.97 -7.55
CA VAL A 484 0.32 -9.00 -7.94
C VAL A 484 0.48 -8.87 -9.46
N THR A 485 0.05 -9.89 -10.21
CA THR A 485 0.07 -9.89 -11.69
C THR A 485 -1.04 -9.04 -12.32
N LYS A 486 -2.05 -8.63 -11.53
CA LYS A 486 -3.15 -7.79 -12.00
C LYS A 486 -2.73 -6.32 -11.96
N PRO A 487 -3.09 -5.52 -12.97
CA PRO A 487 -2.53 -4.20 -13.11
C PRO A 487 -3.13 -3.14 -12.17
N ASN A 488 -4.30 -3.37 -11.56
CA ASN A 488 -5.11 -2.33 -10.91
C ASN A 488 -5.68 -2.79 -9.57
N PHE A 489 -5.96 -1.82 -8.68
CA PHE A 489 -6.79 -2.05 -7.50
C PHE A 489 -8.26 -2.31 -7.91
N CYS A 490 -8.95 -3.14 -7.12
CA CYS A 490 -10.41 -3.17 -7.14
C CYS A 490 -10.96 -1.81 -6.69
N LYS A 491 -12.25 -1.54 -6.94
CA LYS A 491 -12.89 -0.25 -6.64
C LYS A 491 -12.81 0.11 -5.15
N VAL A 492 -12.87 -0.88 -4.26
CA VAL A 492 -12.73 -0.69 -2.81
C VAL A 492 -11.34 -0.17 -2.45
N CYS A 493 -10.29 -0.85 -2.92
CA CYS A 493 -8.90 -0.43 -2.73
C CYS A 493 -8.60 0.90 -3.43
N LEU A 494 -9.18 1.14 -4.61
CA LEU A 494 -9.03 2.42 -5.32
C LEU A 494 -9.72 3.57 -4.58
N GLU A 495 -10.91 3.36 -4.01
CA GLU A 495 -11.56 4.33 -3.13
C GLU A 495 -10.70 4.59 -1.89
N GLY A 496 -10.15 3.53 -1.27
CA GLY A 496 -9.18 3.64 -0.18
C GLY A 496 -7.99 4.53 -0.55
N LEU A 497 -7.40 4.34 -1.73
CA LEU A 497 -6.33 5.18 -2.26
C LEU A 497 -6.74 6.66 -2.32
N TRP A 498 -7.87 6.95 -2.97
CA TRP A 498 -8.36 8.33 -3.08
C TRP A 498 -8.61 8.96 -1.70
N LEU A 499 -9.26 8.24 -0.79
CA LEU A 499 -9.55 8.73 0.56
C LEU A 499 -8.26 8.97 1.37
N SER A 500 -7.27 8.10 1.27
CA SER A 500 -5.96 8.29 1.91
C SER A 500 -5.25 9.55 1.40
N LEU A 501 -5.23 9.77 0.09
CA LEU A 501 -4.58 10.94 -0.50
C LEU A 501 -5.34 12.24 -0.23
N LEU A 502 -6.67 12.23 -0.36
CA LEU A 502 -7.51 13.43 -0.15
C LEU A 502 -7.57 13.87 1.31
N LYS A 503 -7.23 13.00 2.27
CA LYS A 503 -7.00 13.40 3.66
C LYS A 503 -5.78 14.31 3.81
N ARG A 504 -4.82 14.25 2.88
CA ARG A 504 -3.54 14.95 2.97
C ARG A 504 -3.33 16.10 1.99
N ILE A 505 -4.19 16.23 0.97
CA ILE A 505 -4.06 17.22 -0.11
C ILE A 505 -5.32 18.09 -0.23
N ASP A 506 -5.13 19.38 -0.53
CA ASP A 506 -6.20 20.27 -1.00
C ASP A 506 -6.33 20.23 -2.53
N LEU A 507 -7.56 20.26 -3.03
CA LEU A 507 -7.82 20.34 -4.48
C LEU A 507 -7.69 21.77 -5.02
N VAL A 508 -7.52 22.76 -4.13
CA VAL A 508 -7.20 24.14 -4.45
C VAL A 508 -5.71 24.38 -4.15
N ASP A 509 -4.91 24.55 -5.19
CA ASP A 509 -3.49 24.87 -5.06
C ASP A 509 -3.26 26.33 -4.62
N ASN A 510 -4.14 27.25 -5.03
CA ASN A 510 -4.02 28.65 -4.66
C ASN A 510 -5.34 29.42 -4.77
N PHE A 511 -5.51 30.43 -3.93
CA PHE A 511 -6.63 31.36 -3.98
C PHE A 511 -6.10 32.81 -3.97
N LYS A 512 -6.35 33.54 -5.06
CA LYS A 512 -5.88 34.91 -5.25
C LYS A 512 -7.06 35.87 -5.26
N ILE A 513 -6.96 36.97 -4.51
CA ILE A 513 -7.95 38.05 -4.54
C ILE A 513 -7.30 39.27 -5.18
N ALA A 514 -7.86 39.76 -6.28
CA ALA A 514 -7.45 41.00 -6.93
C ALA A 514 -8.59 42.02 -6.92
N CYS A 515 -8.27 43.30 -6.76
CA CYS A 515 -9.23 44.39 -6.85
C CYS A 515 -9.13 45.04 -8.24
N GLY A 516 -10.20 44.97 -9.02
CA GLY A 516 -10.34 45.67 -10.29
C GLY A 516 -10.50 47.18 -10.11
N ARG A 517 -10.12 47.94 -11.14
CA ARG A 517 -10.25 49.43 -11.16
C ARG A 517 -11.69 49.92 -11.01
N ASP A 518 -12.68 49.05 -11.23
CA ASP A 518 -14.12 49.29 -11.13
C ASP A 518 -14.72 48.90 -9.76
N ARG A 519 -13.89 48.74 -8.71
CA ARG A 519 -14.28 48.25 -7.38
C ARG A 519 -14.83 46.82 -7.37
N ARG A 520 -14.63 46.02 -8.43
CA ARG A 520 -14.94 44.59 -8.41
C ARG A 520 -13.81 43.80 -7.78
N ARG A 521 -14.16 42.76 -7.01
CA ARG A 521 -13.21 41.76 -6.55
C ARG A 521 -13.17 40.61 -7.55
N ILE A 522 -11.98 40.26 -7.99
CA ILE A 522 -11.71 39.11 -8.85
C ILE A 522 -11.09 38.03 -7.98
N PHE A 523 -11.68 36.85 -8.01
CA PHE A 523 -11.18 35.67 -7.33
C PHE A 523 -10.55 34.75 -8.37
N GLY A 524 -9.24 34.52 -8.26
CA GLY A 524 -8.52 33.50 -9.02
C GLY A 524 -8.35 32.25 -8.16
N VAL A 525 -8.65 31.09 -8.73
CA VAL A 525 -8.47 29.80 -8.06
C VAL A 525 -7.60 28.93 -8.96
N ASP A 526 -6.45 28.53 -8.45
CA ASP A 526 -5.60 27.54 -9.09
C ASP A 526 -6.01 26.18 -8.52
N LEU A 527 -6.42 25.25 -9.37
CA LEU A 527 -6.91 23.92 -8.97
C LEU A 527 -5.90 22.85 -9.35
N VAL A 528 -5.87 21.78 -8.58
CA VAL A 528 -5.16 20.55 -8.98
C VAL A 528 -5.75 20.07 -10.33
N PRO A 529 -4.91 19.73 -11.33
CA PRO A 529 -5.37 19.40 -12.68
C PRO A 529 -5.98 18.00 -12.78
N LEU A 530 -7.03 17.71 -12.00
CA LEU A 530 -7.78 16.45 -12.07
C LEU A 530 -8.74 16.39 -13.26
N ALA A 531 -9.10 17.54 -13.83
CA ALA A 531 -10.09 17.63 -14.90
C ALA A 531 -9.63 16.99 -16.21
N GLU A 532 -8.32 16.82 -16.43
CA GLU A 532 -7.75 16.17 -17.60
C GLU A 532 -8.09 14.66 -17.69
N PHE A 533 -8.51 14.07 -16.56
CA PHE A 533 -8.95 12.66 -16.48
C PHE A 533 -10.47 12.50 -16.54
N ARG A 534 -11.24 13.59 -16.70
CA ARG A 534 -12.69 13.48 -16.88
C ARG A 534 -12.96 13.04 -18.32
N GLU A 535 -13.77 12.00 -18.48
CA GLU A 535 -14.35 11.73 -19.80
C GLU A 535 -15.08 13.00 -20.29
N PRO A 536 -14.91 13.38 -21.56
CA PRO A 536 -15.61 14.54 -22.10
C PRO A 536 -17.10 14.30 -21.91
N LEU A 537 -17.74 15.18 -21.13
CA LEU A 537 -19.19 15.18 -21.00
C LEU A 537 -19.76 15.16 -22.42
N SER A 538 -20.50 14.10 -22.77
CA SER A 538 -21.29 14.09 -24.01
C SER A 538 -22.02 15.44 -24.08
N PRO A 539 -21.96 16.16 -25.22
CA PRO A 539 -22.25 17.59 -25.23
C PRO A 539 -23.64 17.83 -24.65
N ALA A 540 -23.64 18.33 -23.41
CA ALA A 540 -24.86 18.70 -22.71
C ALA A 540 -25.57 19.72 -23.62
N ARG A 541 -26.80 19.40 -24.02
CA ARG A 541 -27.66 20.32 -24.78
C ARG A 541 -27.55 21.69 -24.11
N LYS A 542 -27.05 22.67 -24.85
CA LYS A 542 -26.93 24.07 -24.42
C LYS A 542 -28.19 24.46 -23.68
N ALA A 543 -28.12 24.61 -22.37
CA ALA A 543 -29.15 25.29 -21.61
C ALA A 543 -29.02 26.78 -21.90
N THR A 544 -29.62 27.24 -22.99
CA THR A 544 -29.85 28.66 -23.23
C THR A 544 -30.84 29.14 -22.19
N ALA A 545 -30.36 29.89 -21.19
CA ALA A 545 -31.22 30.68 -20.33
C ALA A 545 -31.89 31.77 -21.19
N SER A 546 -33.16 31.57 -21.53
CA SER A 546 -34.02 32.61 -22.11
C SER A 546 -34.74 33.35 -20.97
N PRO A 547 -34.87 34.69 -21.04
CA PRO A 547 -35.49 35.46 -19.98
C PRO A 547 -37.02 35.32 -20.04
N GLY A 548 -37.60 34.78 -18.97
CA GLY A 548 -39.01 35.00 -18.60
C GLY A 548 -40.03 33.99 -19.11
N ARG A 549 -40.54 33.14 -18.20
CA ARG A 549 -41.93 33.14 -17.74
C ARG A 549 -42.15 32.03 -16.71
N ARG A 550 -42.80 32.39 -15.60
CA ARG A 550 -43.31 31.45 -14.59
C ARG A 550 -44.30 30.48 -15.25
N THR A 551 -43.96 29.19 -15.32
CA THR A 551 -44.92 28.09 -15.23
C THR A 551 -44.19 26.83 -14.79
N GLY A 552 -44.67 26.20 -13.72
CA GLY A 552 -44.09 24.97 -13.19
C GLY A 552 -44.19 23.80 -14.15
N LYS A 553 -43.16 22.97 -14.16
CA LYS A 553 -43.21 21.54 -14.49
C LYS A 553 -42.05 20.84 -13.79
N SER A 554 -42.40 19.76 -13.10
CA SER A 554 -41.52 18.82 -12.41
C SER A 554 -40.52 18.19 -13.38
N PHE A 555 -39.24 18.14 -13.00
CA PHE A 555 -38.23 17.32 -13.66
C PHE A 555 -37.95 16.08 -12.80
N ARG A 556 -38.23 14.92 -13.41
CA ARG A 556 -37.79 13.60 -12.97
C ARG A 556 -36.26 13.49 -13.07
N SER A 557 -35.70 12.74 -12.10
CA SER A 557 -34.54 11.83 -12.16
C SER A 557 -33.51 12.02 -13.26
N LEU A 558 -32.24 12.10 -12.86
CA LEU A 558 -31.14 11.36 -13.49
C LEU A 558 -30.10 11.06 -12.41
N ARG A 559 -30.02 9.77 -12.05
CA ARG A 559 -28.85 9.16 -11.40
C ARG A 559 -27.69 9.18 -12.40
N THR A 560 -26.50 9.48 -11.90
CA THR A 560 -25.21 9.06 -12.44
C THR A 560 -24.34 8.69 -11.27
#